data_AF-A0A0C2A271-F1
#
_entry.id   AF-A0A0C2A271-F1
#
_cell.length_a   1.000
_cell.length_b   1.000
_cell.length_c   1.000
_cell.angle_alpha   90.00
_cell.angle_beta   90.00
_cell.angle_gamma   90.00
#
_symmetry.space_group_name_H-M   'P 1'
#
loop_
_entity.id
_entity.type
_entity.pdbx_description
1 polymer ?
#
loop_
_entity_poly.entity_id
_entity_poly.type
_entity_poly.pdbx_seq_one_letter_code
_entity_poly.pdbx_strand_id
1 'polypeptide(L)' 'MQAHVNLAAGFIFTIYEADTEAKLIEQFEELGLPYDEIHEIQFSQSWPEMVQMLTHMGRLS' A
#
# COMPACT_ATOMS: atom_id res chain seq x y z
N MET A 1 1.31 -9.91 -1.15
CA MET A 1 0.07 -9.17 -1.47
C MET A 1 -0.81 -9.12 -0.24
N GLN A 2 -1.24 -7.93 0.17
CA GLN A 2 -2.29 -7.75 1.18
C GLN A 2 -3.38 -6.85 0.60
N ALA A 3 -4.64 -7.27 0.70
CA ALA A 3 -5.79 -6.50 0.25
C ALA A 3 -6.67 -6.15 1.44
N HIS A 4 -7.08 -4.90 1.52
CA HIS A 4 -7.92 -4.39 2.58
C HIS A 4 -9.07 -3.59 1.98
N VAL A 5 -10.25 -3.75 2.58
CA VAL A 5 -11.48 -3.18 2.04
C VAL A 5 -12.18 -2.41 3.15
N ASN A 6 -12.47 -1.14 2.88
CA ASN A 6 -13.39 -0.34 3.65
C ASN A 6 -14.73 -0.22 2.89
N LEU A 7 -15.65 -1.14 3.19
CA LEU A 7 -16.97 -1.19 2.54
C LEU A 7 -17.83 0.05 2.82
N ALA A 8 -17.67 0.68 3.98
CA ALA A 8 -18.43 1.87 4.34
C ALA A 8 -18.02 3.10 3.50
N ALA A 9 -16.73 3.20 3.16
CA ALA A 9 -16.20 4.25 2.30
C ALA A 9 -16.19 3.86 0.81
N GLY A 10 -16.49 2.60 0.47
CA GLY A 10 -16.35 2.09 -0.90
C GLY A 10 -14.90 2.08 -1.39
N PHE A 11 -13.93 1.88 -0.49
CA PHE A 11 -12.50 2.03 -0.79
C PHE A 11 -11.77 0.69 -0.65
N ILE A 12 -11.01 0.33 -1.68
CA ILE A 12 -10.17 -0.87 -1.72
C ILE A 12 -8.73 -0.41 -1.81
N PHE A 13 -7.87 -0.89 -0.90
CA PHE A 13 -6.43 -0.68 -1.00
C PHE A 13 -5.72 -2.03 -1.03
N THR A 14 -4.80 -2.17 -1.99
CA THR A 14 -4.01 -3.39 -2.15
C THR A 14 -2.53 -3.04 -2.15
N ILE A 15 -1.78 -3.69 -1.28
CA ILE A 15 -0.33 -3.52 -1.17
C ILE A 15 0.34 -4.66 -1.92
N TYR A 16 1.10 -4.28 -2.95
CA TYR A 16 1.92 -5.16 -3.75
C TYR A 16 3.41 -4.86 -3.56
N GLU A 17 4.21 -5.90 -3.68
CA GLU A 17 5.65 -5.79 -3.82
C GLU A 17 5.96 -6.06 -5.30
N ALA A 18 6.58 -5.09 -5.97
CA ALA A 18 6.94 -5.18 -7.38
C ALA A 18 8.22 -4.37 -7.61
N ASP A 19 9.03 -4.78 -8.59
CA ASP A 19 10.28 -4.08 -8.90
C ASP A 19 10.04 -2.65 -9.41
N THR A 20 8.92 -2.45 -10.12
CA THR A 20 8.54 -1.19 -10.76
C THR A 20 7.04 -1.11 -10.87
N GLU A 21 6.50 0.10 -10.83
CA GLU A 21 5.08 0.38 -11.09
C GLU A 21 4.58 -0.20 -12.43
N ALA A 22 5.38 -0.10 -13.50
CA ALA A 22 5.00 -0.58 -14.83
C ALA A 22 4.68 -2.08 -14.87
N LYS A 23 5.51 -2.91 -14.21
CA LYS A 23 5.26 -4.36 -14.08
C LYS A 23 3.99 -4.65 -13.28
N LEU A 24 3.67 -3.82 -12.30
CA LEU A 24 2.45 -3.98 -11.51
C LEU A 24 1.22 -3.67 -12.36
N ILE A 25 1.28 -2.61 -13.18
CA ILE A 25 0.20 -2.26 -14.11
C ILE A 25 -0.04 -3.38 -15.12
N GLU A 26 1.02 -3.92 -15.75
CA GLU A 26 0.91 -5.04 -16.69
C GLU A 26 0.20 -6.24 -16.05
N GLN A 27 0.55 -6.59 -14.81
CA GLN A 27 -0.12 -7.66 -14.07
C GLN A 27 -1.60 -7.36 -13.80
N PHE A 28 -1.95 -6.10 -13.50
CA PHE A 28 -3.34 -5.72 -13.27
C PHE A 28 -4.16 -5.82 -14.55
N GLU A 29 -3.59 -5.40 -15.68
CA GLU A 29 -4.23 -5.52 -17.00
C GLU A 29 -4.43 -7.00 -17.39
N GLU A 30 -3.40 -7.84 -17.23
CA GLU A 30 -3.47 -9.28 -17.52
C GLU A 30 -4.53 -10.01 -16.67
N LEU A 31 -4.66 -9.62 -15.40
CA LEU A 31 -5.62 -10.22 -14.47
C LEU A 31 -7.02 -9.58 -14.55
N GLY A 32 -7.18 -8.49 -15.31
CA GLY A 32 -8.41 -7.71 -15.38
C GLY A 32 -8.79 -7.06 -14.05
N LEU A 33 -7.80 -6.72 -13.22
CA LEU A 33 -8.02 -6.09 -11.93
C LEU A 33 -8.19 -4.57 -12.09
N PRO A 34 -9.31 -4.00 -11.62
CA PRO A 34 -9.51 -2.55 -11.69
C PRO A 34 -8.62 -1.84 -10.67
N TYR A 35 -8.06 -0.71 -11.07
CA TYR A 35 -7.41 0.24 -10.18
C TYR A 35 -7.72 1.67 -10.64
N ASP A 36 -7.82 2.59 -9.68
CA ASP A 36 -7.99 4.01 -9.96
C ASP A 36 -6.64 4.75 -9.89
N GLU A 37 -5.81 4.43 -8.88
CA GLU A 37 -4.52 5.05 -8.64
C GLU A 37 -3.50 4.01 -8.14
N ILE A 38 -2.23 4.17 -8.54
CA ILE A 38 -1.09 3.42 -7.99
C ILE A 38 -0.07 4.44 -7.49
N HIS A 39 0.46 4.20 -6.29
CA HIS A 39 1.48 5.03 -5.67
C HIS A 39 2.62 4.15 -5.17
N GLU A 40 3.85 4.42 -5.60
CA GLU A 40 5.04 3.75 -5.06
C GLU A 40 5.26 4.18 -3.61
N ILE A 41 5.31 3.21 -2.71
CA ILE A 41 5.65 3.45 -1.30
C ILE A 41 7.09 2.98 -1.09
N GLN A 42 8.03 3.93 -1.09
CA GLN A 42 9.39 3.66 -0.60
C GLN A 42 9.37 3.61 0.92
N PHE A 43 9.07 2.43 1.46
CA PHE A 43 9.16 2.18 2.88
C PHE A 43 10.62 1.86 3.25
N SER A 44 11.46 2.90 3.31
CA SER A 44 12.87 2.76 3.75
C SER A 44 13.01 2.71 5.27
N GLN A 45 11.92 2.98 6.01
CA GLN A 45 11.93 2.88 7.47
C GLN A 45 11.75 1.44 7.90
N SER A 46 12.66 0.98 8.74
CA SER A 46 12.50 -0.25 9.48
C SER A 46 11.29 -0.16 10.42
N TRP A 47 10.67 -1.30 10.73
CA TRP A 47 9.55 -1.36 11.68
C TRP A 47 9.83 -0.62 13.01
N PRO A 48 11.03 -0.71 13.62
CA PRO A 48 11.38 0.08 14.80
C PRO A 48 11.33 1.60 14.59
N GLU A 49 11.78 2.10 13.44
CA GLU A 49 11.76 3.53 13.11
C GLU A 49 10.34 4.03 12.92
N MET A 50 9.49 3.23 12.26
CA MET A 50 8.06 3.54 12.11
C MET A 50 7.37 3.59 13.47
N VAL A 51 7.61 2.62 14.36
CA VAL A 51 7.03 2.62 15.71
C VAL A 51 7.48 3.85 16.50
N GLN A 52 8.78 4.18 16.48
CA GLN A 52 9.28 5.39 17.12
C GLN A 52 8.63 6.66 16.57
N MET A 53 8.46 6.77 15.26
CA MET A 53 7.81 7.91 14.63
C MET A 53 6.35 8.03 15.10
N LEU A 54 5.59 6.93 15.07
CA LEU A 54 4.19 6.92 15.48
C LEU A 54 4.02 7.22 16.97
N THR A 55 4.93 6.76 17.83
CA THR A 55 4.96 7.13 19.25
C THR A 55 5.27 8.61 19.44
N HIS A 56 6.25 9.18 18.73
CA HIS A 56 6.55 10.63 18.81
C HIS A 56 5.40 11.50 18.32
N MET A 57 4.64 11.03 17.33
CA MET A 57 3.45 11.72 16.82
C MET A 57 2.21 11.54 17.72
N GLY A 58 2.31 10.79 18.82
CA GLY A 58 1.17 10.47 19.69
C GLY A 58 0.09 9.61 19.02
N ARG A 59 0.44 8.92 17.92
CA ARG A 59 -0.45 8.04 17.14
C ARG A 59 -0.40 6.58 17.62
N LEU A 60 0.66 6.22 18.34
CA LEU A 60 0.76 4.99 19.12
C LEU A 60 0.98 5.35 20.60
N SER A 61 0.11 4.82 21.47
CA SER A 61 0.18 4.93 22.93
C SER A 61 0.98 3.79 23.54
#